data_AF-A0A9D0Y572-F1
#
_entry.id   AF-A0A9D0Y572-F1
#
_cell.length_a   1.000
_cell.length_b   1.000
_cell.length_c   1.000
_cell.angle_alpha   90.00
_cell.angle_beta   90.00
_cell.angle_gamma   90.00
#
_symmetry.space_group_name_H-M   'P 1'
#
loop_
_entity.id
_entity.type
_entity.pdbx_description
1 polymer ?
#
loop_
_entity_poly.entity_id
_entity_poly.type
_entity_poly.pdbx_seq_one_letter_code
_entity_poly.pdbx_strand_id
1 'polypeptide(L)'
;SGFHVLRHELKTVFNGSIEDYFCKIHYTGSHHLSIQSILEGVSEFAAIDFATYEYLCVMNPIYRTQLRIIGQSYQSAAPPLVTHKNSPFCDPQLLTNALNSALNSLDQVTRDTLNIRQFHKVKLGDYTSQLLD
;
A
#
# COMPACT_ATOMS: atom_id res chain seq x y z
N SER A 1 -3.22 -3.44 1.09
CA SER A 1 -2.44 -3.82 -0.11
C SER A 1 -3.28 -3.52 -1.36
N GLY A 2 -2.65 -3.33 -2.53
CA GLY A 2 -3.37 -3.03 -3.78
C GLY A 2 -4.48 -4.03 -4.13
N PHE A 3 -4.27 -5.33 -3.85
CA PHE A 3 -5.26 -6.38 -4.13
C PHE A 3 -6.60 -6.20 -3.40
N HIS A 4 -6.58 -5.84 -2.10
CA HIS A 4 -7.82 -5.68 -1.33
C HIS A 4 -8.66 -4.51 -1.83
N VAL A 5 -8.01 -3.41 -2.21
CA VAL A 5 -8.68 -2.23 -2.76
C VAL A 5 -9.32 -2.56 -4.11
N LEU A 6 -8.59 -3.25 -5.00
CA LEU A 6 -9.15 -3.73 -6.27
C LEU A 6 -10.34 -4.68 -6.06
N ARG A 7 -10.23 -5.62 -5.11
CA ARG A 7 -11.32 -6.56 -4.78
C ARG A 7 -12.58 -5.83 -4.32
N HIS A 8 -12.43 -4.79 -3.49
CA HIS A 8 -13.55 -3.96 -3.06
C HIS A 8 -14.20 -3.23 -4.24
N GLU A 9 -13.42 -2.63 -5.14
CA GLU A 9 -13.97 -1.97 -6.34
C GLU A 9 -14.70 -2.93 -7.26
N LEU A 10 -14.12 -4.12 -7.50
CA LEU A 10 -14.75 -5.12 -8.36
C LEU A 10 -16.12 -5.55 -7.82
N LYS A 11 -16.28 -5.71 -6.50
CA LYS A 11 -17.60 -5.98 -5.89
C LYS A 11 -18.66 -4.91 -6.19
N THR A 12 -18.26 -3.65 -6.45
CA THR A 12 -19.21 -2.58 -6.77
C THR A 12 -19.71 -2.59 -8.21
N VAL A 13 -18.96 -3.23 -9.12
CA VAL A 13 -19.27 -3.29 -10.56
C VAL A 13 -19.63 -4.69 -11.06
N PHE A 14 -19.30 -5.72 -10.29
CA PHE A 14 -19.51 -7.12 -10.62
C PHE A 14 -20.18 -7.84 -9.44
N ASN A 15 -21.35 -8.41 -9.69
CA ASN A 15 -22.15 -9.11 -8.69
C ASN A 15 -21.71 -10.57 -8.57
N GLY A 16 -20.48 -10.78 -8.08
CA GLY A 16 -19.85 -12.10 -7.89
C GLY A 16 -18.51 -11.97 -7.17
N SER A 17 -17.75 -13.06 -7.07
CA SER A 17 -16.43 -13.05 -6.44
C SER A 17 -15.33 -12.60 -7.42
N ILE A 18 -14.17 -12.20 -6.89
CA ILE A 18 -13.04 -11.82 -7.76
C ILE A 18 -12.52 -13.04 -8.56
N GLU A 19 -12.69 -14.24 -7.98
CA GLU A 19 -12.40 -15.53 -8.60
C GLU A 19 -13.31 -15.84 -9.80
N ASP A 20 -14.53 -15.30 -9.82
CA ASP A 20 -15.43 -15.43 -10.98
C ASP A 20 -15.11 -14.41 -12.08
N TYR A 21 -14.52 -13.27 -11.72
CA TYR A 21 -14.17 -12.20 -12.65
C TYR A 21 -12.89 -12.52 -13.44
N PHE A 22 -11.87 -13.10 -12.78
CA PHE A 22 -10.60 -13.46 -13.41
C PHE A 22 -10.50 -14.96 -13.68
N CYS A 23 -10.09 -15.32 -14.90
CA CYS A 23 -9.86 -16.72 -15.27
C CYS A 23 -8.86 -17.43 -14.34
N LYS A 24 -7.84 -16.71 -13.85
CA LYS A 24 -6.84 -17.23 -12.92
C LYS A 24 -6.24 -16.12 -12.06
N ILE A 25 -6.07 -16.40 -10.77
CA ILE A 25 -5.44 -15.49 -9.82
C ILE A 25 -4.14 -16.12 -9.30
N HIS A 26 -3.05 -15.36 -9.35
CA HIS A 26 -1.74 -15.76 -8.85
C HIS A 26 -1.38 -14.97 -7.58
N TYR A 27 -1.38 -15.65 -6.44
CA TYR A 27 -0.98 -15.06 -5.16
C TYR A 27 0.54 -15.15 -4.97
N THR A 28 1.26 -14.08 -5.26
CA THR A 28 2.73 -14.03 -5.15
C THR A 28 3.24 -13.73 -3.74
N GLY A 29 2.38 -13.21 -2.86
CA GLY A 29 2.73 -12.82 -1.49
C GLY A 29 3.60 -11.56 -1.37
N SER A 30 4.00 -10.93 -2.47
CA SER A 30 4.86 -9.73 -2.46
C SER A 30 4.61 -8.83 -3.68
N HIS A 31 4.59 -7.52 -3.46
CA HIS A 31 4.50 -6.53 -4.53
C HIS A 31 5.65 -6.64 -5.53
N HIS A 32 6.87 -6.91 -5.05
CA HIS A 32 8.02 -7.13 -5.93
C HIS A 32 7.84 -8.38 -6.79
N LEU A 33 7.41 -9.50 -6.18
CA LEU A 33 7.19 -10.75 -6.92
C LEU A 33 6.02 -10.65 -7.91
N SER A 34 4.99 -9.86 -7.61
CA SER A 34 3.92 -9.54 -8.56
C SER A 34 4.41 -8.73 -9.77
N ILE A 35 5.39 -7.85 -9.59
CA ILE A 35 6.00 -7.15 -10.73
C ILE A 35 6.83 -8.12 -11.55
N GLN A 36 7.65 -8.96 -10.90
CA GLN A 36 8.46 -9.97 -11.60
C GLN A 36 7.58 -10.93 -12.40
N SER A 37 6.44 -11.36 -11.87
CA SER A 37 5.53 -12.26 -12.61
C SER A 37 4.96 -11.63 -13.88
N ILE A 38 4.83 -10.30 -13.94
CA ILE A 38 4.48 -9.60 -15.19
C ILE A 38 5.64 -9.61 -16.18
N LEU A 39 6.85 -9.28 -15.71
CA LEU A 39 8.04 -9.22 -16.56
C LEU A 39 8.43 -10.59 -17.14
N GLU A 40 8.15 -11.66 -16.39
CA GLU A 40 8.37 -13.05 -16.81
C GLU A 40 7.23 -13.60 -17.70
N GLY A 41 6.15 -12.83 -17.92
CA GLY A 41 5.01 -13.26 -18.72
C GLY A 41 4.08 -14.28 -18.04
N VAL A 42 4.21 -14.46 -16.72
CA VAL A 42 3.35 -15.33 -15.92
C VAL A 42 1.99 -14.69 -15.62
N SER A 43 1.96 -13.37 -15.48
CA SER A 43 0.75 -12.59 -15.19
C SER A 43 0.60 -11.42 -16.16
N GLU A 44 -0.61 -11.13 -16.61
CA GLU A 44 -0.86 -10.02 -17.55
C GLU A 44 -0.88 -8.65 -16.86
N PHE A 45 -1.32 -8.61 -15.60
CA PHE A 45 -1.30 -7.41 -14.76
C PHE A 45 -1.28 -7.79 -13.27
N ALA A 46 -1.04 -6.82 -12.41
CA ALA A 46 -1.13 -6.97 -10.96
C ALA A 46 -1.62 -5.68 -10.29
N ALA A 47 -2.29 -5.83 -9.14
CA ALA A 47 -2.67 -4.72 -8.27
C ALA A 47 -1.58 -4.46 -7.24
N ILE A 48 -0.89 -3.32 -7.35
CA ILE A 48 0.24 -2.95 -6.49
C ILE A 48 -0.12 -1.74 -5.65
N ASP A 49 0.32 -1.73 -4.38
CA ASP A 49 0.25 -0.53 -3.56
C ASP A 49 1.11 0.58 -4.18
N PHE A 50 0.52 1.77 -4.39
CA PHE A 50 1.18 2.82 -5.17
C PHE A 50 2.47 3.33 -4.53
N ALA A 51 2.49 3.52 -3.20
CA ALA A 51 3.71 3.96 -2.51
C ALA A 51 4.82 2.91 -2.69
N THR A 52 4.48 1.63 -2.54
CA THR A 52 5.41 0.52 -2.77
C THR A 52 5.93 0.49 -4.21
N TYR A 53 5.05 0.70 -5.20
CA TYR A 53 5.46 0.78 -6.61
C TYR A 53 6.46 1.91 -6.85
N GLU A 54 6.21 3.09 -6.29
CA GLU A 54 7.12 4.23 -6.41
C GLU A 54 8.50 3.94 -5.78
N TYR A 55 8.55 3.34 -4.59
CA TYR A 55 9.83 2.92 -3.98
C TYR A 55 10.56 1.90 -4.84
N LEU A 56 9.85 0.91 -5.39
CA LEU A 56 10.43 -0.09 -6.28
C LEU A 56 11.00 0.56 -7.54
N CYS A 57 10.34 1.58 -8.09
CA CYS A 57 10.83 2.32 -9.26
C CYS A 57 12.02 3.22 -8.97
N VAL A 58 12.13 3.77 -7.75
CA VAL A 58 13.34 4.49 -7.32
C VAL A 58 14.52 3.53 -7.24
N MET A 59 14.31 2.34 -6.67
CA MET A 59 15.36 1.32 -6.54
C MET A 59 15.72 0.65 -7.86
N ASN A 60 14.75 0.50 -8.77
CA ASN A 60 14.95 -0.08 -10.09
C ASN A 60 14.12 0.67 -11.16
N PRO A 61 14.72 1.71 -11.78
CA PRO A 61 14.03 2.56 -12.75
C PRO A 61 13.49 1.83 -13.98
N ILE A 62 13.98 0.62 -14.27
CA ILE A 62 13.51 -0.20 -15.40
C ILE A 62 12.02 -0.52 -15.31
N TYR A 63 11.45 -0.54 -14.10
CA TYR A 63 10.04 -0.77 -13.90
C TYR A 63 9.17 0.34 -14.51
N ARG A 64 9.69 1.57 -14.61
CA ARG A 64 8.96 2.66 -15.27
C ARG A 64 8.95 2.55 -16.79
N THR A 65 9.91 1.84 -17.37
CA THR A 65 10.01 1.67 -18.83
C THR A 65 9.35 0.39 -19.32
N GLN A 66 9.37 -0.68 -18.51
CA GLN A 66 8.79 -1.97 -18.87
C GLN A 66 7.34 -2.14 -18.44
N LEU A 67 6.86 -1.39 -17.46
CA LEU A 67 5.48 -1.49 -16.97
C LEU A 67 4.69 -0.25 -17.36
N ARG A 68 3.39 -0.45 -17.55
CA ARG A 68 2.42 0.62 -17.78
C ARG A 68 1.32 0.55 -16.72
N ILE A 69 1.02 1.69 -16.09
CA ILE A 69 -0.14 1.82 -15.21
C ILE A 69 -1.39 1.87 -16.09
N ILE A 70 -2.30 0.91 -15.92
CA ILE A 70 -3.54 0.79 -16.72
C ILE A 70 -4.79 1.30 -16.00
N GLY A 71 -4.68 1.58 -14.70
CA GLY A 71 -5.77 2.06 -13.86
C GLY A 71 -5.29 2.37 -12.46
N GLN A 72 -6.09 3.13 -11.72
CA GLN A 72 -5.89 3.43 -10.31
C GLN A 72 -7.21 3.18 -9.59
N SER A 73 -7.13 2.47 -8.47
CA SER A 73 -8.26 2.28 -7.58
C SER A 73 -8.55 3.54 -6.77
N TYR A 74 -9.69 3.56 -6.07
CA TYR A 74 -10.01 4.60 -5.09
C TYR A 74 -8.90 4.74 -4.05
N GLN A 75 -8.77 5.96 -3.55
CA GLN A 75 -7.81 6.26 -2.50
C GLN A 75 -8.29 5.67 -1.18
N SER A 76 -7.41 4.90 -0.53
CA SER A 76 -7.65 4.34 0.79
C SER A 76 -6.52 4.74 1.73
N ALA A 77 -6.76 4.68 3.04
CA ALA A 77 -5.78 5.07 4.05
C ALA A 77 -4.48 4.23 3.97
N ALA A 78 -3.32 4.83 4.21
CA ALA A 78 -2.09 4.05 4.34
C ALA A 78 -2.18 3.15 5.59
N PRO A 79 -1.60 1.93 5.59
CA PRO A 79 -1.67 1.05 6.75
C PRO A 79 -1.22 1.73 8.05
N PRO A 80 -1.96 1.56 9.17
CA PRO A 80 -1.63 2.24 10.42
C PRO A 80 -0.43 1.58 11.10
N LEU A 81 0.32 2.38 11.86
CA LEU A 81 1.16 1.85 12.93
C LEU A 81 0.27 1.52 14.12
N VAL A 82 0.30 0.26 14.57
CA VAL A 82 -0.55 -0.24 15.65
C VAL A 82 0.27 -0.50 16.90
N THR A 83 -0.24 -0.07 18.05
CA THR A 83 0.44 -0.21 19.35
C THR A 83 -0.42 -1.00 20.34
N HIS A 84 0.18 -1.48 21.42
CA HIS A 84 -0.54 -2.24 22.43
C HIS A 84 -1.52 -1.36 23.20
N LYS A 85 -2.82 -1.73 23.20
CA LYS A 85 -3.91 -0.94 23.78
C LYS A 85 -3.73 -0.51 25.24
N ASN A 86 -3.03 -1.31 26.05
CA ASN A 86 -2.93 -1.13 27.50
C ASN A 86 -1.48 -0.90 27.97
N SER A 87 -0.54 -0.62 27.06
CA SER A 87 0.85 -0.38 27.47
C SER A 87 1.05 1.12 27.79
N PRO A 88 1.51 1.46 29.01
CA PRO A 88 1.80 2.86 29.36
C PRO A 88 2.97 3.44 28.54
N PHE A 89 3.80 2.58 27.94
CA PHE A 89 4.91 2.98 27.06
C PHE A 89 4.48 3.20 25.62
N CYS A 90 3.21 2.98 25.30
CA CYS A 90 2.69 3.01 23.94
C CYS A 90 1.59 4.06 23.74
N ASP A 91 1.65 5.18 24.46
CA ASP A 91 0.72 6.29 24.25
C ASP A 91 0.78 6.75 22.77
N PRO A 92 -0.33 6.66 22.02
CA PRO A 92 -0.31 6.97 20.59
C PRO A 92 0.07 8.41 20.28
N GLN A 93 -0.23 9.37 21.17
CA GLN A 93 0.09 10.77 20.93
C GLN A 93 1.60 11.02 21.13
N LEU A 94 2.18 10.48 22.20
CA LEU A 94 3.62 10.56 22.43
C LEU A 94 4.41 9.91 21.30
N LEU A 95 3.98 8.73 20.82
CA LEU A 95 4.63 8.06 19.69
C LEU A 95 4.51 8.86 18.39
N THR A 96 3.34 9.42 18.10
CA THR A 96 3.15 10.27 16.91
C THR A 96 4.05 11.51 16.97
N ASN A 97 4.14 12.16 18.13
CA ASN A 97 5.00 13.33 18.32
C ASN A 97 6.49 12.97 18.19
N ALA A 98 6.91 11.82 18.70
CA ALA A 98 8.27 11.32 18.59
C ALA A 98 8.64 11.01 17.13
N LEU A 99 7.75 10.33 16.39
CA LEU A 99 7.95 10.02 14.97
C LEU A 99 8.05 11.30 14.12
N ASN A 100 7.20 12.30 14.37
CA ASN A 100 7.27 13.57 13.67
C ASN A 100 8.53 14.38 14.01
N SER A 101 8.95 14.36 15.28
CA SER A 101 10.22 14.97 15.69
C SER A 101 11.41 14.32 14.99
N ALA A 102 11.43 12.98 14.92
CA ALA A 102 12.44 12.23 14.20
C ALA A 102 12.44 12.58 12.70
N LEU A 103 11.27 12.57 12.05
CA LEU A 103 11.10 12.93 10.64
C LEU A 103 11.63 14.34 10.33
N ASN A 104 11.38 15.30 11.21
CA ASN A 104 11.86 16.68 11.06
C ASN A 104 13.37 16.83 11.27
N SER A 105 14.00 15.90 11.98
CA SER A 105 15.45 15.90 12.22
C SER A 105 16.26 15.24 11.10
N LEU A 106 15.60 14.54 10.18
CA LEU A 106 16.26 13.89 9.05
C LEU A 106 16.80 14.92 8.04
N ASP A 107 17.92 14.58 7.42
CA ASP A 107 18.45 15.32 6.27
C ASP A 107 17.51 15.22 5.06
N GLN A 108 17.69 16.12 4.09
CA GLN A 108 16.82 16.22 2.93
C GLN A 108 16.77 14.91 2.11
N VAL A 109 17.92 14.26 1.90
CA VAL A 109 18.01 13.05 1.07
C VAL A 109 17.25 11.91 1.73
N THR A 110 17.40 11.74 3.04
CA THR A 110 16.65 10.71 3.79
C THR A 110 15.15 11.00 3.81
N ARG A 111 14.72 12.26 3.98
CA ARG A 111 13.29 12.62 3.92
C ARG A 111 12.67 12.33 2.56
N ASP A 112 13.36 12.71 1.49
CA ASP A 112 12.88 12.47 0.12
C ASP A 112 12.80 10.98 -0.19
N THR A 113 13.75 10.19 0.33
CA THR A 113 13.76 8.73 0.20
C THR A 113 12.58 8.08 0.93
N LEU A 114 12.28 8.53 2.16
CA LEU A 114 11.16 8.01 2.93
C LEU A 114 9.80 8.44 2.38
N ASN A 115 9.72 9.57 1.67
CA ASN A 115 8.49 10.11 1.09
C ASN A 115 7.28 10.16 2.06
N ILE A 116 7.56 10.39 3.35
CA ILE A 116 6.56 10.57 4.39
C ILE A 116 6.55 12.04 4.79
N ARG A 117 5.37 12.67 4.74
CA ARG A 117 5.22 14.09 5.11
C ARG A 117 5.06 14.29 6.62
N GLN A 118 4.27 13.43 7.26
CA GLN A 118 3.93 13.51 8.67
C GLN A 118 3.14 12.27 9.09
N PHE A 119 3.19 11.95 10.37
CA PHE A 119 2.36 10.94 11.03
C PHE A 119 1.19 11.62 11.74
N HIS A 120 0.02 10.98 11.70
CA HIS A 120 -1.20 11.43 12.35
C HIS A 120 -1.74 10.37 13.29
N LYS A 121 -2.33 10.83 14.39
CA LYS A 121 -3.18 9.97 15.21
C LYS A 121 -4.48 9.71 14.45
N VAL A 122 -4.81 8.44 14.29
CA VAL A 122 -5.98 7.95 13.56
C VAL A 122 -6.89 7.14 14.47
N LYS A 123 -8.15 7.00 14.06
CA LYS A 123 -9.16 6.14 14.70
C LYS A 123 -9.44 4.95 13.80
N LEU A 124 -9.98 3.87 14.38
CA LEU A 124 -10.37 2.69 13.61
C LEU A 124 -11.39 3.02 12.49
N GLY A 125 -12.27 3.98 12.73
CA GLY A 125 -13.25 4.45 11.73
C GLY A 125 -12.63 5.08 10.47
N ASP A 126 -11.39 5.54 10.55
CA ASP A 126 -10.69 6.09 9.38
C ASP A 126 -10.32 4.97 8.37
N TYR A 127 -10.41 3.70 8.79
CA TYR A 127 -10.05 2.51 8.02
C TYR A 127 -11.27 1.68 7.61
N THR A 128 -12.49 2.14 7.84
CA THR A 128 -13.71 1.34 7.59
C THR A 128 -13.81 0.85 6.14
N SER A 129 -13.35 1.62 5.15
CA SER A 129 -13.31 1.19 3.74
C SER A 129 -12.33 0.05 3.43
N GLN A 130 -11.50 -0.34 4.40
CA GLN A 130 -10.51 -1.42 4.28
C GLN A 130 -10.80 -2.62 5.19
N LEU A 131 -11.70 -2.45 6.17
CA LEU A 131 -12.05 -3.45 7.18
C LEU A 131 -13.30 -4.26 6.80
N LEU A 132 -13.94 -3.93 5.68
CA LEU A 132 -15.13 -4.62 5.19
C LEU A 132 -14.70 -5.79 4.29
N ASP A 133 -14.78 -7.00 4.83
CA ASP A 133 -14.89 -8.25 4.06
C ASP A 133 -16.36 -8.56 3.75
#